data_AF-A0A8J6BEV6-F1
#
_entry.id   AF-A0A8J6BEV6-F1
#
_cell.length_a   1.000
_cell.length_b   1.000
_cell.length_c   1.000
_cell.angle_alpha   90.00
_cell.angle_beta   90.00
_cell.angle_gamma   90.00
#
_symmetry.space_group_name_H-M   'P 1'
#
loop_
_entity.id
_entity.type
_entity.pdbx_description
1 polymer ?
#
loop_
_entity_poly.entity_id
_entity_poly.type
_entity_poly.pdbx_seq_one_letter_code
_entity_poly.pdbx_strand_id
1 'polypeptide(L)'
;RHYRKRCQGRMRKHVGDLSLQAGMLQDALIHYHMAVELLRAVNDFVWLGAALEGLCSASVIHHYPAGTGGKVGARRTQNVALSADAGKRHRP
;
A
#
# COMPACT_ATOMS: atom_id res chain seq x y z
N ARG A 1 25.53 5.27 12.93
CA ARG A 1 24.80 3.98 12.78
C ARG A 1 23.28 4.13 12.75
N HIS A 2 22.66 4.94 13.63
CA HIS A 2 21.19 5.13 13.65
C HIS A 2 20.59 5.87 12.45
N TYR A 3 21.33 6.82 11.86
CA TYR A 3 20.84 7.62 10.72
C TYR A 3 20.46 6.76 9.51
N ARG A 4 21.31 5.79 9.13
CA ARG A 4 21.00 4.87 8.03
C ARG A 4 19.73 4.05 8.29
N LYS A 5 19.52 3.57 9.51
CA LYS A 5 18.29 2.85 9.90
C LYS A 5 17.06 3.76 9.86
N ARG A 6 17.17 5.03 10.28
CA ARG A 6 16.09 6.02 10.13
C ARG A 6 15.71 6.20 8.67
N CYS A 7 16.67 6.49 7.80
CA CYS A 7 16.42 6.67 6.38
C CYS A 7 15.80 5.40 5.75
N GLN A 8 16.28 4.21 6.12
CA GLN A 8 15.73 2.95 5.65
C GLN A 8 14.25 2.78 6.06
N GLY A 9 13.91 3.06 7.33
CA GLY A 9 12.54 3.01 7.81
C GLY A 9 11.60 3.99 7.10
N ARG A 10 12.07 5.23 6.89
CA ARG A 10 11.30 6.27 6.15
C ARG A 10 11.07 5.86 4.69
N MET A 11 12.11 5.37 4.02
CA MET A 11 11.98 4.85 2.66
C MET A 11 10.97 3.69 2.62
N ARG A 12 11.05 2.75 3.57
CA ARG A 12 10.14 1.62 3.65
C ARG A 12 8.68 2.04 3.78
N LYS A 13 8.41 3.07 4.60
CA LYS A 13 7.07 3.69 4.72
C LYS A 13 6.59 4.16 3.35
N HIS A 14 7.40 4.90 2.61
CA HIS A 14 7.03 5.38 1.27
C HIS A 14 6.78 4.26 0.25
N VAL A 15 7.59 3.19 0.26
CA VAL A 15 7.30 2.04 -0.61
C VAL A 15 5.95 1.44 -0.23
N GLY A 16 5.60 1.36 1.06
CA GLY A 16 4.27 0.94 1.51
C GLY A 16 3.13 1.83 0.99
N ASP A 17 3.32 3.16 1.00
CA ASP A 17 2.34 4.11 0.43
C ASP A 17 2.12 3.85 -1.06
N LEU A 18 3.21 3.69 -1.82
CA LEU A 18 3.16 3.45 -3.26
C LEU A 18 2.53 2.09 -3.59
N SER A 19 2.88 1.03 -2.83
CA SER A 19 2.26 -0.29 -2.98
C SER A 19 0.75 -0.21 -2.73
N LEU A 20 0.31 0.53 -1.71
CA LEU A 20 -1.11 0.70 -1.42
C LEU A 20 -1.84 1.45 -2.54
N GLN A 21 -1.25 2.54 -3.03
CA GLN A 21 -1.79 3.31 -4.15
C GLN A 21 -1.86 2.49 -5.44
N ALA A 22 -0.90 1.59 -5.67
CA ALA A 22 -0.86 0.68 -6.80
C ALA A 22 -1.85 -0.50 -6.66
N GLY A 23 -2.58 -0.62 -5.54
CA GLY A 23 -3.48 -1.75 -5.26
C GLY A 23 -2.76 -3.03 -4.84
N MET A 24 -1.44 -2.98 -4.63
CA MET A 24 -0.61 -4.10 -4.17
C MET A 24 -0.71 -4.25 -2.65
N LEU A 25 -1.88 -4.68 -2.18
CA LEU A 25 -2.23 -4.66 -0.76
C LEU A 25 -1.30 -5.52 0.11
N GLN A 26 -0.97 -6.72 -0.36
CA GLN A 26 -0.11 -7.65 0.36
C GLN A 26 1.31 -7.07 0.55
N ASP A 27 1.86 -6.47 -0.51
CA ASP A 27 3.17 -5.83 -0.45
C ASP A 27 3.15 -4.63 0.48
N ALA A 28 2.09 -3.81 0.43
CA ALA A 28 1.92 -2.67 1.31
C ALA A 28 1.97 -3.08 2.80
N LEU A 29 1.24 -4.13 3.19
CA LEU A 29 1.24 -4.65 4.56
C LEU A 29 2.65 -5.04 5.01
N ILE A 30 3.38 -5.81 4.18
CA ILE A 30 4.76 -6.22 4.47
C ILE A 30 5.66 -4.99 4.65
N HIS A 31 5.51 -4.00 3.78
CA HIS A 31 6.34 -2.80 3.79
C HIS A 31 6.09 -1.94 5.03
N TYR A 32 4.83 -1.74 5.43
CA TYR A 32 4.49 -1.02 6.64
C TYR A 32 4.98 -1.74 7.91
N HIS A 33 4.82 -3.07 8.01
CA HIS A 33 5.34 -3.83 9.15
C HIS A 33 6.85 -3.67 9.30
N MET A 34 7.61 -3.79 8.20
CA MET A 34 9.06 -3.56 8.22
C MET A 34 9.42 -2.12 8.60
N ALA A 35 8.67 -1.12 8.12
CA ALA A 35 8.89 0.28 8.49
C ALA A 35 8.68 0.48 10.01
N VAL A 36 7.64 -0.11 10.58
CA VAL A 36 7.32 -0.06 12.02
C VAL A 36 8.46 -0.61 12.86
N GLU A 37 9.02 -1.76 12.49
CA GLU A 37 10.15 -2.37 13.20
C GLU A 37 11.40 -1.47 13.17
N LEU A 38 11.76 -0.95 11.99
CA LEU A 38 12.93 -0.10 11.81
C LEU A 38 12.80 1.23 12.55
N LEU A 39 11.63 1.88 12.48
CA LEU A 39 11.37 3.20 13.05
C LEU A 39 11.23 3.14 14.57
N ARG A 40 10.57 2.08 15.10
CA ARG A 40 10.51 1.82 16.54
C ARG A 40 11.90 1.60 17.13
N ALA A 41 12.77 0.85 16.45
CA ALA A 41 14.13 0.58 16.92
C ALA A 41 15.06 1.82 16.98
N VAL A 42 14.68 2.93 16.34
CA VAL A 42 15.46 4.19 16.31
C VAL A 42 14.73 5.38 16.91
N ASN A 43 13.58 5.15 17.55
CA ASN A 43 12.72 6.16 18.19
C ASN A 43 12.32 7.30 17.24
N ASP A 44 12.05 7.00 15.96
CA ASP A 44 11.55 8.00 14.99
C ASP A 44 10.01 7.99 15.00
N PHE A 45 9.44 8.53 16.09
CA PHE A 45 8.02 8.36 16.42
C PHE A 45 7.05 9.03 15.44
N VAL A 46 7.44 10.15 14.83
CA VAL A 46 6.61 10.84 13.83
C VAL A 46 6.41 9.94 12.62
N TRP A 47 7.49 9.35 12.10
CA TRP A 47 7.42 8.41 10.98
C TRP A 47 6.81 7.06 11.37
N LEU A 48 7.01 6.62 12.61
CA LEU A 48 6.35 5.42 13.14
C LEU A 48 4.82 5.59 13.13
N GLY A 49 4.31 6.75 13.58
CA GLY A 49 2.89 7.07 13.52
C GLY A 49 2.35 7.03 12.10
N ALA A 50 3.07 7.66 11.16
CA ALA A 50 2.68 7.64 9.74
C ALA A 50 2.69 6.22 9.13
N ALA A 51 3.61 5.35 9.55
CA ALA A 51 3.63 3.96 9.12
C ALA A 51 2.46 3.15 9.70
N LEU A 52 2.09 3.39 10.96
CA LEU A 52 0.94 2.75 11.60
C LEU A 52 -0.40 3.21 11.01
N GLU A 53 -0.52 4.48 10.63
CA GLU A 53 -1.69 5.01 9.90
C GLU A 53 -1.88 4.29 8.55
N GLY A 54 -0.80 4.16 7.78
CA GLY A 54 -0.80 3.42 6.52
C GLY A 54 -1.11 1.94 6.70
N LEU A 55 -0.54 1.30 7.74
CA LEU A 55 -0.84 -0.09 8.09
C LEU A 55 -2.31 -0.27 8.43
N CYS A 56 -2.89 0.59 9.26
CA CYS A 56 -4.30 0.56 9.62
C CYS A 56 -5.19 0.67 8.37
N SER A 57 -4.89 1.62 7.50
CA SER A 57 -5.60 1.83 6.23
C SER A 57 -5.56 0.57 5.35
N ALA A 58 -4.38 -0.04 5.21
CA ALA A 58 -4.22 -1.30 4.48
C ALA A 58 -4.99 -2.46 5.14
N SER A 59 -4.95 -2.58 6.47
CA SER A 59 -5.70 -3.61 7.20
C SER A 59 -7.21 -3.48 7.03
N VAL A 60 -7.76 -2.26 7.01
CA VAL A 60 -9.20 -2.05 6.75
C VAL A 60 -9.56 -2.52 5.35
N ILE A 61 -8.76 -2.19 4.33
CA ILE A 61 -8.98 -2.65 2.95
C ILE A 61 -8.90 -4.20 2.88
N HIS A 62 -7.96 -4.80 3.62
CA HIS A 62 -7.78 -6.26 3.65
C HIS A 62 -8.95 -6.98 4.31
N HIS A 63 -9.42 -6.50 5.45
CA HIS A 63 -10.53 -7.12 6.19
C HIS A 63 -11.90 -6.82 5.59
N TYR A 64 -12.06 -5.69 4.90
CA TYR A 64 -13.32 -5.26 4.30
C TYR A 64 -13.17 -5.03 2.79
N PRO A 65 -12.94 -6.10 1.99
CA PRO A 65 -12.74 -5.98 0.55
C PRO A 65 -13.99 -5.47 -0.19
N ALA A 66 -15.18 -5.62 0.40
CA ALA A 66 -16.44 -5.10 -0.11
C ALA A 66 -16.76 -3.66 0.36
N GLY A 67 -15.89 -3.04 1.18
CA GLY A 67 -16.12 -1.75 1.81
C GLY A 67 -16.99 -1.84 3.07
N THR A 68 -16.79 -0.90 4.00
CA THR A 68 -17.57 -0.78 5.26
C THR A 68 -18.89 -0.01 5.08
N GLY A 69 -19.13 0.54 3.89
CA GLY A 69 -20.37 1.22 3.54
C GLY A 69 -21.40 0.24 2.99
N GLY A 70 -22.48 -0.01 3.73
CA GLY A 70 -23.65 -0.67 3.17
C GLY A 70 -24.08 0.03 1.88
N LYS A 71 -24.06 -0.71 0.76
CA LYS A 71 -24.63 -0.32 -0.55
C LYS A 71 -24.53 1.17 -0.90
N VAL A 72 -23.35 1.78 -0.86
CA VAL A 72 -23.12 3.08 -1.51
C VAL A 72 -21.92 2.95 -2.43
N GLY A 73 -22.25 2.82 -3.73
CA GLY A 73 -21.41 3.12 -4.89
C GLY A 73 -19.93 2.83 -4.75
N ALA A 74 -19.51 1.67 -5.27
CA ALA A 74 -18.13 1.35 -5.61
C ALA A 74 -17.42 2.54 -6.29
N ARG A 75 -16.71 3.37 -5.51
CA ARG A 75 -15.90 4.45 -6.06
C ARG A 75 -14.54 3.89 -6.47
N ARG A 76 -14.60 3.18 -7.60
CA ARG A 76 -13.60 3.09 -8.68
C ARG A 76 -12.14 3.39 -8.30
N THR A 77 -11.43 2.35 -7.86
CA THR A 77 -10.00 2.14 -8.19
C THR A 77 -9.75 0.85 -8.98
N GLN A 78 -10.82 0.18 -9.44
CA GLN A 78 -10.75 -0.81 -10.51
C GLN A 78 -10.75 -0.09 -11.86
N ASN A 79 -9.59 0.43 -12.28
CA ASN A 79 -9.43 0.93 -13.65
C ASN A 79 -8.08 0.53 -14.28
N VAL A 80 -7.48 -0.58 -13.83
CA VAL A 80 -6.29 -1.19 -14.46
C VAL A 80 -6.46 -2.72 -14.69
N ALA A 81 -7.67 -3.25 -14.58
CA ALA A 81 -7.97 -4.61 -14.99
C ALA A 81 -9.20 -4.58 -15.89
N LEU A 82 -8.97 -4.56 -17.20
CA LEU A 82 -9.80 -5.04 -18.32
C LEU A 82 -9.42 -4.28 -19.61
N SER A 83 -8.28 -4.63 -20.20
CA SER A 83 -8.15 -4.63 -21.66
C SER A 83 -7.66 -6.00 -22.08
N ALA A 84 -8.60 -6.95 -22.06
CA ALA A 84 -8.47 -8.18 -22.81
C ALA A 84 -9.39 -8.06 -24.04
N ASP A 85 -8.73 -8.13 -25.19
CA ASP A 85 -9.21 -8.58 -26.50
C ASP A 85 -10.23 -7.72 -27.29
N ALA A 86 -9.75 -7.08 -28.36
CA ALA A 86 -10.47 -6.88 -29.63
C ALA A 86 -9.56 -6.20 -30.67
N GLY A 87 -9.09 -6.92 -31.70
CA GLY A 87 -8.47 -6.20 -32.82
C GLY A 87 -7.71 -6.97 -33.90
N LYS A 88 -8.39 -7.89 -34.61
CA LYS A 88 -8.24 -8.15 -36.06
C LYS A 88 -6.86 -8.49 -36.64
N ARG A 89 -6.76 -9.75 -37.10
CA ARG A 89 -6.20 -10.20 -38.39
C ARG A 89 -5.64 -9.08 -39.29
N HIS A 90 -4.34 -9.12 -39.59
CA HIS A 90 -3.87 -8.97 -40.98
C HIS A 90 -2.44 -9.50 -41.15
N ARG A 91 -2.26 -10.31 -42.19
CA ARG A 91 -1.00 -10.83 -42.73
C ARG A 91 -0.28 -9.70 -43.50
N PRO A 92 1.04 -9.80 -43.72
CA PRO A 92 1.51 -10.23 -45.04
C PRO A 92 2.40 -11.47 -44.99
#